data_AF-A0A9D7F6Q9-F1
#
_entry.id   AF-A0A9D7F6Q9-F1
#
_cell.length_a   1.000
_cell.length_b   1.000
_cell.length_c   1.000
_cell.angle_alpha   90.00
_cell.angle_beta   90.00
_cell.angle_gamma   90.00
#
_symmetry.space_group_name_H-M   'P 1'
#
loop_
_entity.id
_entity.type
_entity.pdbx_description
1 polymer ?
#
loop_
_entity_poly.entity_id
_entity_poly.type
_entity_poly.pdbx_seq_one_letter_code
_entity_poly.pdbx_strand_id
1 'polypeptide(L)'
;MLCIIYKQPISWQAAFYFPAGIIIVLLAAFGIGTFLAALNVKFRDFRYTIPFLLQVLFFASQIIYPLFSIQQQWLKYLLAINPMNAAIELFRSPLSGTTPDITVISIGLLSTFLFFAIGIFYFRKTESYFADLS
;
A
#
# COMPACT_ATOMS: atom_id res chain seq x y z
N MET A 1 8.72 -0.65 22.42
CA MET A 1 8.55 0.12 23.66
C MET A 1 7.09 0.54 23.89
N LEU A 2 6.35 1.02 22.87
CA LEU A 2 4.93 1.41 22.98
C LEU A 2 3.96 0.28 23.41
N CYS A 3 4.12 -0.96 22.92
CA CYS A 3 3.19 -2.07 23.23
C CYS A 3 3.23 -2.56 24.69
N ILE A 4 4.36 -2.38 25.38
CA ILE A 4 4.52 -2.76 26.79
C ILE A 4 3.84 -1.75 27.72
N ILE A 5 3.79 -0.48 27.32
CA ILE A 5 3.18 0.62 28.08
C ILE A 5 1.64 0.54 28.04
N TYR A 6 1.06 0.05 26.93
CA TYR A 6 -0.40 0.04 26.69
C TYR A 6 -1.17 -1.17 27.24
N LYS A 7 -0.51 -2.12 27.93
CA LYS A 7 -1.13 -3.38 28.41
C LYS A 7 -2.00 -4.09 27.35
N GLN A 8 -1.60 -4.00 26.10
CA GLN A 8 -2.24 -4.72 25.00
C GLN A 8 -1.86 -6.19 25.08
N PRO A 9 -2.83 -7.13 25.06
CA PRO A 9 -2.50 -8.54 25.00
C PRO A 9 -1.80 -8.77 23.67
N ILE A 10 -0.48 -8.99 23.71
CA ILE A 10 0.28 -9.42 22.54
C ILE A 10 -0.33 -10.75 22.12
N SER A 11 -1.23 -10.70 21.14
CA SER A 11 -1.80 -11.89 20.54
C SER A 11 -0.72 -12.54 19.68
N TRP A 12 -0.61 -13.86 19.71
CA TRP A 12 0.30 -14.61 18.84
C TRP A 12 0.11 -14.28 17.35
N GLN A 13 -1.08 -13.80 16.99
CA GLN A 13 -1.44 -13.34 15.64
C GLN A 13 -0.66 -12.08 15.22
N ALA A 14 -0.34 -11.18 16.16
CA ALA A 14 0.44 -9.98 15.88
C ALA A 14 1.83 -10.30 15.28
N ALA A 15 2.47 -11.37 15.77
CA ALA A 15 3.77 -11.79 15.27
C ALA A 15 3.76 -12.18 13.78
N PHE A 16 2.63 -12.62 13.24
CA PHE A 16 2.47 -12.96 11.82
C PHE A 16 1.95 -11.79 10.98
N TYR A 17 0.99 -11.01 11.51
CA TYR A 17 0.39 -9.91 10.76
C TYR A 17 1.33 -8.72 10.54
N PHE A 18 2.23 -8.43 11.48
CA PHE A 18 3.20 -7.36 11.32
C PHE A 18 4.21 -7.61 10.18
N PRO A 19 4.91 -8.76 10.11
CA PRO A 19 5.76 -9.08 8.96
C PRO A 19 4.99 -9.10 7.64
N ALA A 20 3.78 -9.66 7.62
CA ALA A 20 2.94 -9.68 6.41
C ALA A 20 2.60 -8.26 5.94
N GLY A 21 2.21 -7.38 6.85
CA GLY A 21 1.94 -5.96 6.54
C GLY A 21 3.18 -5.26 5.97
N ILE A 22 4.36 -5.50 6.54
CA ILE A 22 5.62 -4.93 6.04
C ILE A 22 5.91 -5.39 4.62
N ILE A 23 5.74 -6.69 4.33
CA ILE A 23 5.95 -7.23 2.97
C ILE A 23 5.03 -6.56 1.96
N ILE A 24 3.75 -6.37 2.30
CA ILE A 24 2.78 -5.68 1.42
C ILE A 24 3.22 -4.24 1.16
N VAL A 25 3.64 -3.50 2.19
CA VAL A 25 4.14 -2.13 2.04
C VAL A 25 5.37 -2.09 1.13
N LEU A 26 6.32 -3.02 1.33
CA LEU A 26 7.53 -3.09 0.51
C LEU A 26 7.21 -3.36 -0.96
N LEU A 27 6.34 -4.34 -1.25
CA LEU A 27 5.93 -4.66 -2.61
C LEU A 27 5.17 -3.50 -3.26
N ALA A 28 4.25 -2.87 -2.53
CA ALA A 28 3.49 -1.72 -3.04
C ALA A 28 4.40 -0.52 -3.32
N ALA A 29 5.29 -0.18 -2.38
CA ALA A 29 6.25 0.90 -2.52
C ALA A 29 7.23 0.64 -3.67
N PHE A 30 7.69 -0.60 -3.83
CA PHE A 30 8.55 -0.97 -4.94
C PHE A 30 7.83 -0.89 -6.29
N GLY A 31 6.59 -1.40 -6.40
CA GLY A 31 5.80 -1.32 -7.62
C GLY A 31 5.49 0.11 -8.06
N ILE A 32 4.95 0.91 -7.13
CA ILE A 32 4.59 2.31 -7.41
C ILE A 32 5.87 3.15 -7.61
N GLY A 33 6.91 2.91 -6.81
CA GLY A 33 8.18 3.63 -6.90
C GLY A 33 8.90 3.39 -8.22
N THR A 34 8.98 2.13 -8.67
CA THR A 34 9.59 1.80 -9.98
C THR A 34 8.79 2.38 -11.14
N PHE A 35 7.46 2.36 -11.06
CA PHE A 35 6.59 3.01 -12.05
C PHE A 35 6.82 4.53 -12.12
N LEU A 36 6.85 5.21 -10.98
CA LEU A 36 7.10 6.66 -10.90
C LEU A 36 8.52 7.01 -11.35
N ALA A 37 9.52 6.18 -11.06
CA ALA A 37 10.89 6.37 -11.52
C ALA A 37 10.98 6.29 -13.06
N ALA A 38 10.35 5.28 -13.67
CA ALA A 38 10.28 5.15 -15.12
C ALA A 38 9.59 6.35 -15.79
N LEU A 39 8.51 6.87 -15.18
CA LEU A 39 7.82 8.07 -15.66
C LEU A 39 8.67 9.34 -15.53
N ASN A 40 9.35 9.52 -14.40
CA ASN A 40 10.20 10.69 -14.16
C ASN A 40 11.34 10.78 -15.19
N VAL A 41 11.94 9.63 -15.52
CA VAL A 41 13.00 9.54 -16.52
C VAL A 41 12.47 9.88 -17.92
N LYS A 42 11.24 9.47 -18.26
CA LYS A 42 10.61 9.79 -19.55
C LYS A 42 10.10 11.24 -19.63
N PHE A 43 9.62 11.79 -18.52
CA PHE A 43 9.00 13.11 -18.43
C PHE A 43 9.60 13.90 -17.25
N ARG A 44 10.54 14.78 -17.55
CA ARG A 44 11.28 15.58 -16.55
C ARG A 44 10.37 16.44 -15.64
N ASP A 45 9.17 16.79 -16.10
CA ASP A 45 8.21 17.60 -15.35
C ASP A 45 7.50 16.85 -14.20
N PHE A 46 7.48 15.51 -14.24
CA PHE A 46 6.82 14.70 -13.20
C PHE A 46 7.54 14.79 -11.85
N ARG A 47 8.78 15.26 -11.80
CA ARG A 47 9.54 15.45 -10.55
C ARG A 47 8.82 16.36 -9.55
N TYR A 48 8.09 17.37 -10.05
CA TYR A 48 7.35 18.31 -9.20
C TYR A 48 5.96 17.79 -8.81
N THR A 49 5.38 16.88 -9.61
CA THR A 49 4.03 16.32 -9.36
C THR A 49 4.05 15.17 -8.36
N ILE A 50 5.16 14.42 -8.26
CA ILE A 50 5.31 13.28 -7.33
C ILE A 50 4.90 13.61 -5.88
N PRO A 51 5.41 14.67 -5.22
CA PRO A 51 5.04 14.97 -3.83
C PRO A 51 3.53 15.24 -3.67
N PHE A 52 2.91 15.91 -4.64
CA PHE A 52 1.46 16.13 -4.64
C PHE A 52 0.69 14.80 -4.78
N LEU A 53 1.11 13.94 -5.70
CA LEU A 53 0.54 12.59 -5.88
C LEU A 53 0.64 11.76 -4.60
N LEU A 54 1.80 11.74 -3.94
CA LEU A 54 2.01 11.02 -2.69
C LEU A 54 1.12 11.58 -1.56
N GLN A 55 0.91 12.90 -1.53
CA GLN A 55 0.03 13.52 -0.55
C GLN A 55 -1.44 13.13 -0.76
N VAL A 56 -1.91 13.12 -2.02
CA VAL A 56 -3.25 12.59 -2.36
C VAL A 56 -3.36 11.11 -1.99
N LEU A 57 -2.33 10.31 -2.28
CA LEU A 57 -2.29 8.88 -1.95
C LEU A 57 -2.32 8.63 -0.44
N PHE A 58 -1.64 9.49 0.33
CA PHE A 58 -1.67 9.46 1.80
C PHE A 58 -3.06 9.78 2.34
N PHE A 59 -3.73 10.81 1.84
CA PHE A 59 -5.12 11.09 2.24
C PHE A 59 -6.10 10.00 1.83
N ALA A 60 -5.83 9.30 0.72
CA ALA A 60 -6.58 8.13 0.29
C ALA A 60 -6.28 6.87 1.12
N SER A 61 -5.10 6.80 1.76
CA SER A 61 -4.79 5.73 2.72
C SER A 61 -5.58 6.00 4.00
N GLN A 62 -6.32 4.99 4.47
CA GLN A 62 -7.30 5.06 5.58
C GLN A 62 -6.67 5.29 6.97
N ILE A 63 -5.60 6.07 7.04
CA ILE A 63 -4.87 6.41 8.26
C ILE A 63 -5.73 7.30 9.16
N ILE A 64 -6.53 8.20 8.56
CA ILE A 64 -7.32 9.21 9.29
C ILE A 64 -8.74 8.71 9.59
N TYR A 65 -9.33 7.85 8.75
CA TYR A 65 -10.71 7.37 8.89
C TYR A 65 -10.79 5.84 8.98
N PRO A 66 -11.23 5.28 10.12
CA PRO A 66 -11.41 3.84 10.24
C PRO A 66 -12.53 3.35 9.31
N LEU A 67 -12.33 2.18 8.70
CA LEU A 67 -13.33 1.47 7.89
C LEU A 67 -14.68 1.29 8.60
N PHE A 68 -14.67 1.21 9.93
CA PHE A 68 -15.87 1.05 10.75
C PHE A 68 -16.79 2.29 10.73
N SER A 69 -16.25 3.49 10.45
CA SER A 69 -17.05 4.71 10.37
C SER A 69 -17.76 4.89 9.04
N ILE A 70 -17.47 4.05 8.04
CA ILE A 70 -18.03 4.17 6.69
C ILE A 70 -19.24 3.24 6.57
N GLN A 71 -20.45 3.80 6.69
CA GLN A 71 -21.71 3.06 6.50
C GLN A 71 -21.97 2.64 5.05
N GLN A 72 -21.29 3.24 4.07
CA GLN A 72 -21.53 2.96 2.65
C GLN A 72 -20.60 1.87 2.12
N GLN A 73 -21.17 0.71 1.80
CA GLN A 73 -20.46 -0.49 1.34
C GLN A 73 -19.60 -0.26 0.08
N TRP A 74 -20.09 0.53 -0.88
CA TRP A 74 -19.35 0.81 -2.13
C TRP A 74 -18.06 1.61 -1.88
N LEU A 75 -18.10 2.54 -0.93
CA LEU A 75 -16.94 3.36 -0.57
C LEU A 75 -15.88 2.51 0.15
N LYS A 76 -16.31 1.53 0.94
CA LYS A 76 -15.42 0.54 1.56
C LYS A 76 -14.64 -0.27 0.52
N TYR A 77 -15.29 -0.74 -0.54
CA TYR A 77 -14.61 -1.48 -1.62
C TYR A 77 -13.69 -0.58 -2.44
N LEU A 78 -14.10 0.66 -2.75
CA LEU A 78 -13.27 1.60 -3.48
C LEU A 78 -11.97 1.89 -2.73
N LEU A 79 -12.06 2.11 -1.42
CA LEU A 79 -10.88 2.32 -0.60
C LEU A 79 -10.06 1.03 -0.40
N ALA A 80 -10.68 -0.15 -0.37
CA ALA A 80 -9.96 -1.42 -0.26
C ALA A 80 -9.00 -1.70 -1.43
N ILE A 81 -9.18 -1.04 -2.59
CA ILE A 81 -8.27 -1.10 -3.74
C ILE A 81 -6.90 -0.50 -3.39
N ASN A 82 -6.82 0.44 -2.44
CA ASN A 82 -5.54 1.01 -2.06
C ASN A 82 -4.68 -0.06 -1.35
N PRO A 83 -3.52 -0.45 -1.92
CA PRO A 83 -2.67 -1.51 -1.35
C PRO A 83 -2.19 -1.18 0.06
N MET A 84 -2.07 0.11 0.41
CA MET A 84 -1.72 0.52 1.77
C MET A 84 -2.81 0.17 2.80
N ASN A 85 -4.08 0.09 2.41
CA ASN A 85 -5.16 -0.21 3.35
C ASN A 85 -5.09 -1.66 3.84
N ALA A 86 -4.65 -2.62 3.00
CA ALA A 86 -4.43 -4.00 3.45
C ALA A 86 -3.33 -4.09 4.52
N ALA A 87 -2.24 -3.33 4.37
CA ALA A 87 -1.18 -3.28 5.38
C ALA A 87 -1.65 -2.62 6.67
N ILE A 88 -2.39 -1.50 6.57
CA ILE A 88 -2.95 -0.79 7.74
C ILE A 88 -3.90 -1.70 8.52
N GLU A 89 -4.77 -2.44 7.82
CA GLU A 89 -5.71 -3.37 8.45
C GLU A 89 -4.97 -4.50 9.20
N LEU A 90 -3.90 -5.05 8.62
CA LEU A 90 -3.05 -6.06 9.26
C LEU A 90 -2.30 -5.52 10.48
N PHE A 91 -1.82 -4.27 10.45
CA PHE A 91 -1.20 -3.64 11.61
C PHE A 91 -2.22 -3.31 12.70
N ARG A 92 -3.46 -2.97 12.32
CA ARG A 92 -4.52 -2.55 13.24
C ARG A 92 -5.22 -3.71 13.94
N SER A 93 -5.51 -4.80 13.24
CA SER A 93 -6.25 -5.95 13.78
C SER A 93 -5.69 -6.50 15.11
N PRO A 94 -4.38 -6.78 15.25
CA PRO A 94 -3.83 -7.26 16.51
C PRO A 94 -3.86 -6.22 17.64
N LEU A 95 -3.90 -4.92 17.31
CA LEU A 95 -3.98 -3.82 18.28
C LEU A 95 -5.42 -3.50 18.72
N SER A 96 -6.43 -3.79 17.89
CA SER A 96 -7.83 -3.56 18.23
C SER A 96 -8.51 -4.80 18.82
N GLY A 97 -7.86 -5.98 18.77
CA GLY A 97 -8.45 -7.26 19.14
C GLY A 97 -9.60 -7.69 18.21
N THR A 98 -9.74 -7.03 17.06
CA THR A 98 -10.77 -7.30 16.05
C THR A 98 -10.22 -8.19 14.95
N THR A 99 -11.02 -9.12 14.45
CA THR A 99 -10.64 -9.94 13.29
C THR A 99 -10.49 -9.06 12.04
N PRO A 100 -9.42 -9.22 11.25
CA PRO A 100 -9.28 -8.45 10.03
C PRO A 100 -10.36 -8.83 9.01
N ASP A 101 -10.85 -7.85 8.25
CA ASP A 101 -11.74 -8.14 7.13
C ASP A 101 -10.97 -8.79 5.98
N ILE A 102 -11.14 -10.11 5.82
CA ILE A 102 -10.47 -10.91 4.79
C ILE A 102 -10.75 -10.37 3.38
N THR A 103 -11.92 -9.76 3.15
CA THR A 103 -12.30 -9.19 1.86
C THR A 103 -11.47 -7.96 1.52
N VAL A 104 -11.19 -7.11 2.51
CA VAL A 104 -10.37 -5.91 2.32
C VAL A 104 -8.91 -6.31 2.08
N ILE A 105 -8.42 -7.29 2.84
CA ILE A 105 -7.05 -7.80 2.68
C ILE A 105 -6.86 -8.44 1.31
N SER A 106 -7.81 -9.25 0.84
CA SER A 106 -7.69 -9.92 -0.46
C SER A 106 -7.71 -8.93 -1.62
N ILE A 107 -8.59 -7.93 -1.60
CA ILE A 107 -8.64 -6.86 -2.60
C ILE A 107 -7.34 -6.04 -2.60
N GLY A 108 -6.83 -5.67 -1.42
CA GLY A 108 -5.60 -4.88 -1.32
C GLY A 108 -4.34 -5.68 -1.69
N LEU A 109 -4.30 -6.99 -1.42
CA LEU A 109 -3.24 -7.89 -1.89
C LEU A 109 -3.23 -7.99 -3.41
N LEU A 110 -4.41 -8.18 -4.02
CA LEU A 110 -4.56 -8.28 -5.47
C LEU A 110 -4.13 -6.96 -6.14
N SER A 111 -4.52 -5.84 -5.54
CA SER A 111 -4.10 -4.50 -5.99
C SER A 111 -2.59 -4.30 -5.85
N THR A 112 -1.97 -4.72 -4.75
CA THR A 112 -0.51 -4.69 -4.55
C THR A 112 0.21 -5.45 -5.65
N PHE A 113 -0.25 -6.66 -5.95
CA PHE A 113 0.37 -7.51 -6.97
C PHE A 113 0.23 -6.91 -8.37
N LEU A 114 -0.93 -6.32 -8.67
CA LEU A 114 -1.15 -5.59 -9.93
C LEU A 114 -0.21 -4.40 -10.07
N PHE A 115 -0.12 -3.53 -9.05
CA PHE A 115 0.79 -2.37 -9.09
C PHE A 115 2.26 -2.79 -9.22
N PHE A 116 2.65 -3.86 -8.52
CA PHE A 116 4.00 -4.42 -8.63
C PHE A 116 4.29 -4.95 -10.03
N ALA A 117 3.38 -5.74 -10.62
CA ALA A 117 3.52 -6.26 -11.97
C ALA A 117 3.58 -5.14 -13.03
N ILE A 118 2.70 -4.13 -12.91
CA ILE A 118 2.69 -2.97 -13.80
C ILE A 118 3.99 -2.17 -13.67
N GLY A 119 4.45 -1.92 -12.45
CA GLY A 119 5.71 -1.20 -12.19
C GLY A 119 6.91 -1.87 -12.84
N ILE A 120 7.06 -3.19 -12.65
CA ILE A 120 8.15 -3.97 -13.28
C ILE A 120 8.04 -3.97 -14.80
N PHE A 121 6.85 -4.21 -15.34
CA PHE A 121 6.65 -4.26 -16.79
C PHE A 121 7.00 -2.93 -17.46
N TYR A 122 6.54 -1.82 -16.86
CA TYR A 122 6.79 -0.48 -17.38
C TYR A 122 8.25 -0.06 -17.23
N PHE A 123 8.90 -0.45 -16.13
CA PHE A 123 10.33 -0.23 -15.91
C PHE A 123 11.16 -0.95 -16.99
N ARG A 124 10.91 -2.24 -17.22
CA ARG A 124 11.63 -3.03 -18.26
C ARG A 124 11.46 -2.45 -19.65
N LYS A 125 10.24 -1.99 -20.01
CA LYS A 125 9.99 -1.35 -21.30
C LYS A 125 10.77 -0.05 -21.47
N THR A 126 10.91 0.71 -20.38
CA THR A 126 11.65 1.97 -20.37
C THR A 126 13.16 1.71 -20.46
N GLU A 127 13.67 0.70 -19.74
CA GLU A 127 15.07 0.25 -19.80
C GLU A 127 15.49 -0.16 -21.23
N SER A 128 14.65 -0.91 -21.96
CA SER A 128 14.92 -1.27 -23.36
C SER A 128 15.04 -0.07 -24.28
N TYR A 129 14.26 1.00 -24.05
CA TYR A 129 14.37 2.24 -24.83
C TYR A 129 15.69 2.97 -24.57
N PHE A 130 16.25 2.87 -23.34
CA PHE A 130 17.55 3.45 -23.01
C PHE A 130 18.72 2.63 -23.56
N ALA A 131 18.60 1.30 -23.57
CA ALA A 131 19.63 0.42 -24.11
C ALA A 131 19.83 0.57 -25.64
N ASP A 132 18.81 1.03 -26.37
CA ASP A 132 18.91 1.32 -27.81
C ASP A 132 19.48 2.72 -28.12
N LEU A 133 19.66 3.59 -27.11
CA LEU A 133 20.19 4.95 -27.25
C LEU A 133 21.70 5.05 -26.93
N SER A 134 22.34 3.96 -26.52
CA SER A 134 23.78 3.84 -26.27
C SER A 134 24.50 3.06 -27.37
#